data_AF-A0A8H8U769-F1
#
_entry.id   AF-A0A8H8U769-F1
#
_cell.length_a   1.000
_cell.length_b   1.000
_cell.length_c   1.000
_cell.angle_alpha   90.00
_cell.angle_beta   90.00
_cell.angle_gamma   90.00
#
_symmetry.space_group_name_H-M   'P 1'
#
loop_
_entity.id
_entity.type
_entity.pdbx_description
1 polymer ?
#
loop_
_entity_poly.entity_id
_entity_poly.type
_entity_poly.pdbx_seq_one_letter_code
_entity_poly.pdbx_strand_id
1 'polypeptide(L)' 'MLFALGFIFMFTIGGLSGVVIANASLDIAFHDTYYVVAHFHYVLRVNVTFFPQHFLGLQGMPRRISDYPDAFAG' A
#
# COMPACT_ATOMS: atom_id res chain seq x y z
N MET A 1 8.98 -23.74 6.52
CA MET A 1 7.81 -23.21 7.27
C MET A 1 7.84 -21.70 7.47
N LEU A 2 9.01 -21.10 7.76
CA LEU A 2 9.15 -19.64 7.98
C LEU A 2 8.58 -18.77 6.83
N PHE A 3 8.90 -19.10 5.57
CA PHE A 3 8.40 -18.37 4.41
C PHE A 3 6.89 -18.44 4.23
N ALA A 4 6.25 -19.57 4.58
CA ALA A 4 4.81 -19.74 4.49
C ALA A 4 4.08 -18.89 5.54
N LEU A 5 4.61 -18.83 6.77
CA LEU A 5 4.06 -17.98 7.83
C LEU A 5 4.19 -16.48 7.48
N GLY A 6 5.35 -16.07 6.97
CA GLY A 6 5.56 -14.69 6.51
C GLY A 6 4.67 -14.31 5.32
N PHE A 7 4.47 -15.23 4.37
CA PHE A 7 3.55 -15.02 3.25
C PHE A 7 2.11 -14.86 3.72
N ILE A 8 1.61 -15.73 4.60
CA ILE A 8 0.24 -15.63 5.12
C ILE A 8 0.04 -14.30 5.87
N PHE A 9 0.99 -13.91 6.73
CA PHE A 9 0.88 -12.66 7.49
C PHE A 9 0.86 -11.41 6.60
N MET A 10 1.70 -11.34 5.56
CA MET A 10 1.69 -10.18 4.67
C MET A 10 0.53 -10.22 3.68
N PHE A 11 0.13 -11.41 3.22
CA PHE A 11 -1.03 -11.59 2.37
C PHE A 11 -2.33 -11.19 3.07
N THR A 12 -2.47 -11.44 4.38
CA THR A 12 -3.64 -10.97 5.12
C THR A 12 -3.68 -9.44 5.23
N ILE A 13 -2.55 -8.77 5.47
CA ILE A 13 -2.48 -7.30 5.48
C ILE A 13 -2.80 -6.72 4.09
N GLY A 14 -2.20 -7.28 3.03
CA GLY A 14 -2.51 -6.89 1.64
C GLY A 14 -3.96 -7.16 1.26
N GLY A 15 -4.53 -8.28 1.69
CA GLY A 15 -5.93 -8.62 1.49
C GLY A 15 -6.87 -7.64 2.19
N LEU A 16 -6.55 -7.25 3.44
CA LEU A 16 -7.33 -6.27 4.19
C LEU A 16 -7.33 -4.89 3.53
N SER A 17 -6.18 -4.40 3.02
CA SER A 17 -6.15 -3.14 2.26
C SER A 17 -6.92 -3.23 0.94
N GLY A 18 -7.00 -4.43 0.34
CA GLY A 18 -7.83 -4.74 -0.82
C GLY A 18 -9.33 -4.57 -0.55
N VAL A 19 -9.79 -4.98 0.63
CA VAL A 19 -11.19 -4.77 1.06
C VAL A 19 -11.52 -3.28 1.19
N VAL A 20 -10.57 -2.46 1.63
CA VAL A 20 -10.77 -1.00 1.76
C VAL A 20 -10.95 -0.35 0.39
N ILE A 21 -10.08 -0.66 -0.59
CA ILE A 21 -10.17 -0.10 -1.95
C ILE A 21 -11.29 -0.71 -2.79
N ALA A 22 -11.87 -1.84 -2.38
CA ALA A 22 -13.06 -2.40 -3.02
C ALA A 22 -14.31 -1.52 -2.84
N ASN A 23 -14.27 -0.55 -1.92
CA ASN A 23 -15.35 0.41 -1.70
C ASN A 23 -15.20 1.62 -2.64
N ALA A 24 -16.18 1.81 -3.53
CA ALA A 24 -16.17 2.89 -4.51
C ALA A 24 -16.13 4.30 -3.89
N SER A 25 -16.71 4.51 -2.70
CA SER A 25 -16.65 5.81 -2.01
C SER A 25 -15.25 6.12 -1.46
N LEU A 26 -14.53 5.09 -1.00
CA LEU A 26 -13.16 5.23 -0.50
C LEU A 26 -12.13 5.29 -1.64
N ASP A 27 -12.41 4.64 -2.78
CA ASP A 27 -11.53 4.72 -3.95
C ASP A 27 -11.39 6.16 -4.45
N ILE A 28 -12.39 7.04 -4.29
CA ILE A 28 -12.27 8.47 -4.64
C ILE A 28 -11.07 9.14 -3.94
N ALA A 29 -10.76 8.74 -2.71
CA ALA A 29 -9.66 9.32 -1.93
C ALA A 29 -8.31 8.62 -2.15
N PHE A 30 -8.33 7.32 -2.49
CA PHE A 30 -7.11 6.51 -2.58
C PHE A 30 -6.68 6.21 -4.01
N HIS A 31 -7.52 6.53 -5.00
CA HIS A 31 -7.18 6.38 -6.40
C HIS A 31 -5.91 7.16 -6.73
N ASP A 32 -5.03 6.55 -7.53
CA ASP A 32 -3.73 7.13 -7.90
C ASP A 32 -2.78 7.49 -6.74
N THR A 33 -3.02 7.00 -5.53
CA THR A 33 -2.07 7.17 -4.41
C THR A 33 -1.14 5.97 -4.26
N TYR A 34 -0.11 6.12 -3.43
CA TYR A 34 0.73 4.99 -3.01
C TYR A 34 -0.02 3.91 -2.21
N TYR A 35 -1.26 4.14 -1.77
CA TYR A 35 -2.07 3.14 -1.07
C TYR A 35 -2.38 1.95 -1.98
N VAL A 36 -2.71 2.23 -3.24
CA VAL A 36 -2.97 1.22 -4.27
C VAL A 36 -1.69 0.47 -4.66
N VAL A 37 -0.56 1.18 -4.70
CA VAL A 37 0.76 0.57 -4.96
C VAL A 37 1.12 -0.39 -3.84
N ALA A 38 0.93 0.03 -2.59
CA ALA A 38 1.22 -0.77 -1.40
C ALA A 38 0.36 -2.05 -1.34
N HIS A 39 -0.94 -1.93 -1.61
CA HIS A 39 -1.87 -3.06 -1.69
C HIS A 39 -1.37 -4.15 -2.66
N PHE A 40 -1.06 -3.76 -3.90
CA PHE A 40 -0.67 -4.72 -4.94
C PHE A 40 0.67 -5.40 -4.61
N HIS A 41 1.64 -4.65 -4.09
CA HIS A 41 2.95 -5.22 -3.77
C HIS A 41 2.90 -6.15 -2.56
N TYR A 42 2.03 -5.91 -1.57
CA TYR A 42 1.84 -6.80 -0.42
C TYR A 42 1.18 -8.14 -0.79
N VAL A 43 0.34 -8.17 -1.83
CA VAL A 43 -0.29 -9.41 -2.33
C VAL A 43 0.70 -10.26 -3.13
N LEU A 44 1.69 -9.64 -3.78
CA LEU A 44 2.64 -10.32 -4.67
C LEU A 44 4.02 -10.57 -4.05
N ARG A 45 4.45 -9.77 -3.06
CA ARG A 45 5.81 -9.82 -2.52
C ARG A 45 5.88 -9.38 -1.06
N VAL A 46 6.77 -10.01 -0.30
CA VAL A 46 7.11 -9.61 1.08
C VAL A 46 8.26 -8.60 1.03
N ASN A 47 8.03 -7.34 1.43
CA ASN A 47 9.13 -6.39 1.64
C ASN A 47 8.80 -5.27 2.61
N VAL A 48 9.76 -4.92 3.47
CA VAL A 48 9.70 -3.77 4.39
C VAL A 48 9.50 -2.47 3.61
N THR A 49 9.99 -2.38 2.38
CA THR A 49 9.87 -1.19 1.52
C THR A 49 8.42 -0.79 1.20
N PHE A 50 7.48 -1.74 1.16
CA PHE A 50 6.10 -1.46 0.77
C PHE A 50 5.19 -1.13 1.97
N PHE A 51 5.66 -1.35 3.21
CA PHE A 51 4.88 -1.05 4.41
C PHE A 51 4.63 0.46 4.56
N PRO A 52 5.67 1.34 4.47
CA PRO A 52 5.47 2.78 4.57
C PRO A 52 4.55 3.35 3.49
N GLN A 53 4.44 2.69 2.33
CA GLN A 53 3.59 3.15 1.24
C GLN A 53 2.10 3.15 1.58
N HIS A 54 1.65 2.34 2.55
CA HIS A 54 0.27 2.45 3.07
C HIS A 54 0.05 3.79 3.77
N PHE A 55 1.01 4.25 4.58
CA PHE A 55 0.91 5.55 5.26
C PHE A 55 1.07 6.72 4.31
N LEU A 56 2.00 6.64 3.37
CA LEU A 56 2.15 7.65 2.31
C LEU A 56 0.89 7.78 1.46
N GLY A 57 0.27 6.64 1.12
CA GLY A 57 -1.02 6.60 0.44
C GLY A 57 -2.16 7.22 1.23
N LEU A 58 -2.22 6.95 2.54
CA LEU A 58 -3.20 7.56 3.45
C LEU A 58 -3.00 9.08 3.61
N GLN A 59 -1.76 9.55 3.50
CA GLN A 59 -1.41 10.97 3.47
C GLN A 59 -1.65 11.60 2.09
N GLY A 60 -2.08 10.83 1.08
CA GLY A 60 -2.41 11.32 -0.25
C GLY A 60 -1.22 11.48 -1.20
N MET A 61 -0.09 10.82 -0.93
CA MET A 61 1.07 10.87 -1.82
C MET A 61 0.70 10.27 -3.20
N PRO A 62 0.79 11.05 -4.30
CA PRO A 62 0.44 10.58 -5.64
C PRO A 62 1.47 9.58 -6.18
N ARG A 63 1.02 8.55 -6.90
CA ARG A 63 1.89 7.63 -7.62
C ARG A 63 2.42 8.25 -8.92
N ARG A 64 3.54 7.74 -9.44
CA ARG A 64 4.14 8.13 -10.74
C ARG A 64 4.65 9.58 -10.80
N ILE A 65 5.13 10.10 -9.67
CA ILE A 65 5.87 11.36 -9.59
C ILE A 65 7.37 11.07 -9.37
N SER A 66 8.23 11.86 -10.01
CA SER A 66 9.69 11.77 -9.83
C SER A 66 10.13 12.48 -8.56
N ASP A 67 9.56 13.66 -8.31
CA ASP A 67 9.82 14.47 -7.12
C ASP A 67 8.58 14.52 -6.23
N TYR A 68 8.78 14.58 -4.92
CA TYR A 68 7.73 14.60 -3.92
C TYR A 68 7.96 15.74 -2.91
N PRO A 69 6.88 16.29 -2.32
CA PRO A 69 6.99 17.27 -1.25
C PRO A 69 7.81 16.72 -0.07
N ASP A 70 8.59 17.60 0.56
CA ASP A 70 9.41 17.33 1.75
C ASP A 70 8.65 16.68 2.91
N ALA A 71 7.35 16.98 3.04
CA ALA A 71 6.44 16.34 4.00
C ALA A 71 6.38 14.80 3.88
N PHE A 72 6.75 14.23 2.74
CA PHE A 72 6.76 12.78 2.49
C PHE A 72 8.16 12.16 2.56
N ALA A 73 9.21 12.94 2.83
CA ALA A 73 10.60 12.51 2.72
C ALA A 73 11.10 11.64 3.89
N GLY A 74 10.41 11.67 5.04
CA GLY A 74 10.78 10.88 6.23
C GLY A 74 11.91 11.50 7.04
#